data_AF-A0A947TA26-F1
#
_entry.id   AF-A0A947TA26-F1
#
_cell.length_a   1.000
_cell.length_b   1.000
_cell.length_c   1.000
_cell.angle_alpha   90.00
_cell.angle_beta   90.00
_cell.angle_gamma   90.00
#
_symmetry.space_group_name_H-M   'P 1'
#
loop_
_entity.id
_entity.type
_entity.pdbx_description
1 polymer ?
#
loop_
_entity_poly.entity_id
_entity_poly.type
_entity_poly.pdbx_seq_one_letter_code
_entity_poly.pdbx_strand_id
1 'polypeptide(L)'
;MCGIAGIFHCGTPKPVDPRRVERMTDALAHRGPDGSGVWTAPRVGLGHRRLSIIDLAGSPQPMHSVDDRAVIVFNGEIYNYRALRRELEAGGARFATDGDTEVILAAWQRWGGDCLECLDGMFAFALYDCERRQLFLARDRFGVKPLFLARLSDGSLAFASEHKGLLAHPLLRRTADPLAVEDYMTWGYVPDHRSILKGVEKLPPGHFWL
;
A
#
# COMPACT_ATOMS: atom_id res chain seq x y z
N MET A 1 2.33 -5.82 12.56
CA MET A 1 1.79 -4.74 11.70
C MET A 1 1.77 -5.28 10.29
N CYS A 2 0.66 -5.24 9.56
CA CYS A 2 0.55 -5.81 8.21
C CYS A 2 1.66 -5.38 7.23
N GLY A 3 1.92 -6.16 6.18
CA GLY A 3 2.84 -5.80 5.10
C GLY A 3 2.10 -5.65 3.78
N ILE A 4 2.37 -4.59 3.02
CA ILE A 4 1.86 -4.42 1.65
C ILE A 4 3.00 -4.41 0.65
N ALA A 5 2.75 -4.96 -0.54
CA ALA A 5 3.67 -4.93 -1.67
C ALA A 5 2.90 -4.97 -2.98
N GLY A 6 3.49 -4.44 -4.05
CA GLY A 6 2.87 -4.52 -5.36
C GLY A 6 3.72 -3.97 -6.49
N ILE A 7 3.21 -4.17 -7.70
CA ILE A 7 3.84 -3.82 -8.97
C ILE A 7 2.81 -3.15 -9.84
N PHE A 8 3.20 -2.07 -10.51
CA PHE A 8 2.38 -1.34 -11.46
C PHE A 8 3.16 -1.03 -12.73
N HIS A 9 2.67 -1.49 -13.87
CA HIS A 9 3.27 -1.19 -15.15
C HIS A 9 2.82 0.20 -15.61
N CYS A 10 3.71 1.19 -15.58
CA CYS A 10 3.36 2.57 -15.98
C CYS A 10 3.11 2.71 -17.50
N GLY A 11 3.80 1.90 -18.32
CA GLY A 11 3.69 1.92 -19.78
C GLY A 11 2.52 1.11 -20.34
N THR A 12 2.78 0.24 -21.32
CA THR A 12 1.76 -0.65 -21.89
C THR A 12 1.23 -1.61 -20.82
N PRO A 13 -0.11 -1.75 -20.66
CA PRO A 13 -0.67 -2.76 -19.78
C PRO A 13 -0.16 -4.15 -20.18
N LYS A 14 0.51 -4.81 -19.26
CA LYS A 14 0.83 -6.24 -19.34
C LYS A 14 0.41 -6.92 -18.04
N PRO A 15 0.08 -8.22 -18.05
CA PRO A 15 -0.22 -8.94 -16.82
C PRO A 15 0.98 -8.91 -15.87
N VAL A 16 0.72 -8.68 -14.59
CA VAL A 16 1.71 -8.91 -13.53
C VAL A 16 1.68 -10.40 -13.17
N ASP A 17 2.84 -11.06 -13.18
CA ASP A 17 2.98 -12.43 -12.69
C ASP A 17 2.71 -12.48 -11.17
N PRO A 18 1.66 -13.20 -10.70
CA PRO A 18 1.33 -13.29 -9.27
C PRO A 18 2.51 -13.75 -8.42
N ARG A 19 3.33 -14.68 -8.92
CA ARG A 19 4.49 -15.21 -8.20
C ARG A 19 5.52 -14.14 -7.87
N ARG A 20 5.55 -13.07 -8.65
CA ARG A 20 6.45 -11.94 -8.43
C ARG A 20 5.99 -11.11 -7.24
N VAL A 21 4.68 -10.90 -7.10
CA VAL A 21 4.08 -10.22 -5.94
C VAL A 21 4.16 -11.11 -4.70
N GLU A 22 3.92 -12.42 -4.83
CA GLU A 22 4.08 -13.41 -3.75
C GLU A 22 5.48 -13.36 -3.15
N ARG A 23 6.55 -13.39 -3.96
CA ARG A 23 7.92 -13.27 -3.45
C ARG A 23 8.17 -11.96 -2.67
N MET A 24 7.58 -10.86 -3.13
CA MET A 24 7.68 -9.57 -2.42
C MET A 24 6.96 -9.62 -1.08
N THR A 25 5.78 -10.24 -1.01
CA THR A 25 5.04 -10.39 0.25
C THR A 25 5.65 -11.45 1.16
N ASP A 26 6.24 -12.53 0.65
CA ASP A 26 6.95 -13.56 1.43
C ASP A 26 8.11 -12.95 2.21
N ALA A 27 8.87 -12.05 1.58
CA ALA A 27 9.92 -11.29 2.25
C ALA A 27 9.38 -10.41 3.40
N LEU A 28 8.07 -10.15 3.45
CA LEU A 28 7.38 -9.38 4.49
C LEU A 28 6.60 -10.27 5.47
N ALA A 29 6.76 -11.60 5.46
CA ALA A 29 5.96 -12.50 6.31
C ALA A 29 6.03 -12.18 7.81
N HIS A 30 7.16 -11.67 8.30
CA HIS A 30 7.34 -11.24 9.70
C HIS A 30 6.40 -10.11 10.14
N ARG A 31 5.85 -9.34 9.18
CA ARG A 31 4.90 -8.26 9.44
C ARG A 31 3.51 -8.78 9.80
N GLY A 32 3.09 -9.82 9.08
CA GLY A 32 1.73 -10.34 9.12
C GLY A 32 1.72 -11.86 8.95
N PRO A 33 1.92 -12.62 10.05
CA PRO A 33 1.98 -14.08 10.01
C PRO A 33 0.60 -14.75 9.90
N ASP A 34 -0.50 -14.03 10.12
CA ASP A 34 -1.83 -14.63 10.27
C ASP A 34 -2.53 -14.86 8.93
N GLY A 35 -2.08 -14.20 7.86
CA GLY A 35 -2.71 -14.35 6.56
C GLY A 35 -1.94 -13.67 5.44
N SER A 36 -2.26 -14.08 4.21
CA SER A 36 -1.69 -13.51 3.00
C SER A 36 -2.69 -13.54 1.85
N GLY A 37 -2.56 -12.58 0.95
CA GLY A 37 -3.34 -12.54 -0.28
C GLY A 37 -2.57 -11.84 -1.39
N VAL A 38 -2.86 -12.23 -2.63
CA VAL A 38 -2.35 -11.61 -3.85
C VAL A 38 -3.49 -11.49 -4.84
N TRP A 39 -3.56 -10.34 -5.48
CA TRP A 39 -4.50 -10.06 -6.57
C TRP A 39 -3.73 -9.43 -7.73
N THR A 40 -4.06 -9.83 -8.94
CA THR A 40 -3.42 -9.32 -10.16
C THR A 40 -4.45 -9.05 -11.23
N ALA A 41 -4.23 -7.99 -11.99
CA ALA A 41 -4.99 -7.63 -13.18
C ALA A 41 -4.02 -7.17 -14.29
N PRO A 42 -4.49 -6.90 -15.51
CA PRO A 42 -3.66 -6.17 -16.47
C PRO A 42 -3.15 -4.89 -15.81
N ARG A 43 -1.85 -4.62 -15.94
CA ARG A 43 -1.14 -3.46 -15.37
C ARG A 43 -0.72 -3.56 -13.90
N VAL A 44 -1.40 -4.30 -13.05
CA VAL A 44 -1.19 -4.19 -11.59
C VAL A 44 -1.18 -5.53 -10.87
N GLY A 45 -0.37 -5.63 -9.82
CA GLY A 45 -0.42 -6.70 -8.85
C GLY A 45 -0.30 -6.12 -7.44
N LEU A 46 -1.22 -6.50 -6.56
CA LEU A 46 -1.30 -6.08 -5.18
C LEU A 46 -1.16 -7.30 -4.26
N GLY A 47 -0.44 -7.15 -3.17
CA GLY A 47 -0.21 -8.23 -2.21
C GLY A 47 -0.18 -7.72 -0.77
N HIS A 48 -0.66 -8.57 0.14
CA HIS A 48 -0.80 -8.23 1.55
C HIS A 48 -0.36 -9.37 2.47
N ARG A 49 0.20 -9.01 3.63
CA ARG A 49 0.49 -9.86 4.80
C ARG A 49 -0.27 -9.32 5.99
N ARG A 50 -1.09 -10.16 6.61
CA ARG A 50 -2.02 -9.74 7.67
C ARG A 50 -1.48 -10.06 9.05
N LEU A 51 -1.48 -9.07 9.93
CA LEU A 51 -1.53 -9.28 11.38
C LEU A 51 -2.93 -8.90 11.83
N SER A 52 -3.63 -9.82 12.47
CA SER A 52 -5.04 -9.71 12.85
C SER A 52 -5.14 -8.98 14.18
N ILE A 53 -5.31 -7.66 14.13
CA ILE A 53 -5.50 -6.81 15.32
C ILE A 53 -6.98 -6.43 15.47
N ILE A 54 -7.56 -5.86 14.41
CA ILE A 54 -8.97 -5.46 14.32
C ILE A 54 -9.70 -6.42 13.37
N ASP A 55 -10.95 -6.73 13.70
CA ASP A 55 -11.84 -7.61 12.93
C ASP A 55 -11.25 -9.01 12.68
N LEU A 56 -11.34 -9.87 13.70
CA LEU A 56 -10.82 -11.25 13.64
C LEU A 56 -11.54 -12.11 12.58
N ALA A 57 -12.79 -11.78 12.23
CA ALA A 57 -13.63 -12.53 11.28
C ALA A 57 -13.36 -12.17 9.81
N GLY A 58 -12.80 -10.99 9.53
CA GLY A 58 -11.87 -10.79 8.43
C GLY A 58 -12.28 -9.72 7.40
N SER A 59 -11.43 -8.71 7.30
CA SER A 59 -11.24 -7.89 6.11
C SER A 59 -10.06 -8.47 5.30
N PRO A 60 -10.26 -9.58 4.54
CA PRO A 60 -9.18 -10.19 3.76
C PRO A 60 -8.70 -9.20 2.70
N GLN A 61 -7.39 -9.20 2.47
CA GLN A 61 -6.77 -8.28 1.53
C GLN A 61 -5.86 -9.03 0.56
N PRO A 62 -5.79 -8.64 -0.73
CA PRO A 62 -6.41 -7.44 -1.32
C PRO A 62 -7.95 -7.44 -1.30
N MET A 63 -8.54 -6.32 -0.85
CA MET A 63 -9.98 -6.18 -0.63
C MET A 63 -10.61 -5.45 -1.82
N HIS A 64 -11.74 -5.96 -2.30
CA HIS A 64 -12.54 -5.34 -3.35
C HIS A 64 -13.59 -4.40 -2.75
N SER A 65 -13.91 -3.32 -3.46
CA SER A 65 -15.16 -2.58 -3.21
C SER A 65 -16.37 -3.45 -3.54
N VAL A 66 -17.53 -3.13 -2.96
CA VAL A 66 -18.78 -3.89 -3.13
C VAL A 66 -19.20 -4.04 -4.61
N ASP A 67 -18.80 -3.10 -5.46
CA ASP A 67 -19.08 -3.06 -6.90
C ASP A 67 -17.86 -3.45 -7.78
N ASP A 68 -16.79 -3.98 -7.18
CA ASP A 68 -15.55 -4.40 -7.84
C ASP A 68 -14.79 -3.31 -8.62
N ARG A 69 -15.15 -2.03 -8.43
CA ARG A 69 -14.50 -0.90 -9.11
C ARG A 69 -13.13 -0.55 -8.54
N ALA A 70 -12.85 -0.92 -7.30
CA ALA A 70 -11.58 -0.64 -6.65
C ALA A 70 -11.06 -1.84 -5.86
N VAL A 71 -9.73 -2.00 -5.83
CA VAL A 71 -9.05 -3.03 -5.03
C VAL A 71 -7.98 -2.38 -4.16
N ILE A 72 -7.95 -2.68 -2.86
CA ILE A 72 -7.04 -2.07 -1.90
C ILE A 72 -6.17 -3.10 -1.17
N VAL A 73 -4.93 -2.71 -0.88
CA VAL A 73 -4.10 -3.26 0.19
C VAL A 73 -3.70 -2.16 1.16
N PHE A 74 -3.78 -2.43 2.46
CA PHE A 74 -3.73 -1.47 3.53
C PHE A 74 -2.94 -2.04 4.72
N ASN A 75 -1.95 -1.27 5.18
CA ASN A 75 -1.28 -1.50 6.45
C ASN A 75 -1.53 -0.27 7.32
N GLY A 76 -2.37 -0.40 8.33
CA GLY A 76 -2.74 0.71 9.17
C GLY A 76 -3.89 0.40 10.10
N GLU A 77 -4.38 1.46 10.75
CA GLU A 77 -5.63 1.50 11.49
C GLU A 77 -6.28 2.87 11.25
N ILE A 78 -7.56 2.89 10.89
CA ILE A 78 -8.36 4.12 10.83
C ILE A 78 -9.18 4.24 12.12
N TYR A 79 -8.79 5.14 13.01
CA TYR A 79 -9.37 5.27 14.34
C TYR A 79 -10.81 5.78 14.30
N ASN A 80 -11.12 6.69 13.37
CA ASN A 80 -12.47 7.24 13.21
C ASN A 80 -13.38 6.40 12.31
N TYR A 81 -13.01 5.16 11.94
CA TYR A 81 -13.73 4.36 10.94
C TYR A 81 -15.22 4.17 11.26
N ARG A 82 -15.60 4.06 12.54
CA ARG A 82 -17.01 3.92 12.95
C ARG A 82 -17.83 5.17 12.70
N ALA A 83 -17.26 6.35 12.93
CA ALA A 83 -17.93 7.61 12.67
C ALA A 83 -18.05 7.82 11.15
N LEU A 84 -16.96 7.58 10.43
CA LEU A 84 -16.90 7.72 8.98
C LEU A 84 -17.82 6.72 8.27
N ARG A 85 -17.93 5.48 8.76
CA ARG A 85 -18.91 4.50 8.28
C ARG A 85 -20.33 5.06 8.33
N ARG A 86 -20.77 5.59 9.48
CA ARG A 86 -22.14 6.12 9.63
C ARG A 86 -22.42 7.25 8.64
N GLU A 87 -21.44 8.13 8.40
CA GLU A 87 -21.55 9.21 7.42
C GLU A 87 -21.68 8.68 5.98
N LEU A 88 -20.92 7.65 5.64
CA LEU A 88 -20.96 6.99 4.34
C LEU A 88 -22.28 6.23 4.14
N GLU A 89 -22.76 5.50 5.15
CA GLU A 89 -24.07 4.83 5.16
C GLU A 89 -25.22 5.82 5.00
N ALA A 90 -25.17 6.97 5.68
CA ALA A 90 -26.14 8.04 5.52
C ALA A 90 -26.15 8.63 4.10
N GLY A 91 -25.03 8.51 3.37
CA GLY A 91 -24.95 8.84 1.94
C GLY A 91 -25.23 7.67 0.99
N GLY A 92 -25.66 6.52 1.50
CA GLY A 92 -26.06 5.36 0.69
C GLY A 92 -24.98 4.31 0.45
N ALA A 93 -23.80 4.42 1.07
CA ALA A 93 -22.77 3.38 1.00
C ALA A 93 -23.25 2.08 1.67
N ARG A 94 -22.81 0.94 1.13
CA ARG A 94 -23.09 -0.39 1.68
C ARG A 94 -21.78 -1.03 2.10
N PHE A 95 -21.82 -1.81 3.17
CA PHE A 95 -20.65 -2.49 3.73
C PHE A 95 -20.93 -3.99 3.89
N ALA A 96 -19.93 -4.81 3.61
CA ALA A 96 -19.96 -6.26 3.76
C ALA A 96 -19.18 -6.76 4.98
N THR A 97 -18.23 -5.96 5.47
CA THR A 97 -17.41 -6.25 6.66
C THR A 97 -17.67 -5.22 7.75
N ASP A 98 -17.00 -5.33 8.90
CA ASP A 98 -16.98 -4.31 9.96
C ASP A 98 -15.59 -3.66 10.11
N GLY A 99 -14.69 -3.91 9.16
CA GLY A 99 -13.33 -3.41 9.18
C GLY A 99 -13.19 -1.98 8.68
N ASP A 100 -12.08 -1.36 9.07
CA ASP A 100 -11.67 -0.03 8.64
C ASP A 100 -11.24 0.03 7.17
N THR A 101 -10.73 -1.08 6.63
CA THR A 101 -10.27 -1.17 5.23
C THR A 101 -11.40 -0.83 4.24
N GLU A 102 -12.61 -1.32 4.50
CA GLU A 102 -13.76 -1.09 3.63
C GLU A 102 -14.24 0.38 3.70
N VAL A 103 -14.04 1.04 4.84
CA VAL A 103 -14.32 2.48 5.00
C VAL A 103 -13.43 3.31 4.07
N ILE A 104 -12.16 2.92 3.87
CA ILE A 104 -11.27 3.61 2.92
C ILE A 104 -11.80 3.47 1.49
N LEU A 105 -12.22 2.28 1.08
CA LEU A 105 -12.80 2.04 -0.26
C LEU A 105 -14.05 2.90 -0.48
N ALA A 106 -15.01 2.87 0.46
CA ALA A 106 -16.24 3.64 0.35
C ALA A 106 -15.98 5.16 0.36
N ALA A 107 -15.04 5.64 1.19
CA ALA A 107 -14.66 7.05 1.21
C ALA A 107 -13.99 7.49 -0.11
N TRP A 108 -13.09 6.67 -0.66
CA TRP A 108 -12.45 6.95 -1.95
C TRP A 108 -13.45 6.92 -3.10
N GLN A 109 -14.44 6.01 -3.09
CA GLN A 109 -15.49 6.00 -4.11
C GLN A 109 -16.36 7.27 -4.08
N ARG A 110 -16.60 7.82 -2.88
CA ARG A 110 -17.42 9.01 -2.71
C ARG A 110 -16.67 10.31 -3.00
N TRP A 111 -15.42 10.41 -2.56
CA TRP A 111 -14.67 11.68 -2.55
C TRP A 111 -13.35 11.62 -3.33
N GLY A 112 -13.01 10.49 -3.95
CA GLY A 112 -11.73 10.32 -4.64
C GLY A 112 -10.55 10.49 -3.69
N GLY A 113 -9.53 11.25 -4.14
CA GLY A 113 -8.35 11.55 -3.33
C GLY A 113 -8.63 12.42 -2.10
N ASP A 114 -9.71 13.20 -2.11
CA ASP A 114 -10.08 14.10 -1.01
C ASP A 114 -10.53 13.31 0.24
N CYS A 115 -10.78 12.00 0.10
CA CYS A 115 -11.09 11.14 1.23
C CYS A 115 -10.00 11.14 2.31
N LEU A 116 -8.75 11.43 1.94
CA LEU A 116 -7.61 11.51 2.86
C LEU A 116 -7.79 12.57 3.96
N GLU A 117 -8.57 13.61 3.71
CA GLU A 117 -8.86 14.65 4.72
C GLU A 117 -9.74 14.12 5.86
N CYS A 118 -10.53 13.10 5.58
CA CYS A 118 -11.46 12.49 6.53
C CYS A 118 -10.85 11.31 7.30
N LEU A 119 -9.66 10.83 6.93
CA LEU A 119 -9.03 9.67 7.57
C LEU A 119 -8.23 10.09 8.81
N ASP A 120 -8.69 9.69 9.99
CA ASP A 120 -7.92 9.78 11.23
C ASP A 120 -7.32 8.42 11.54
N GLY A 121 -6.00 8.31 11.49
CA GLY A 121 -5.32 7.03 11.62
C GLY A 121 -3.84 7.06 11.28
N MET A 122 -3.23 5.89 11.43
CA MET A 122 -1.88 5.59 10.95
C MET A 122 -1.99 4.60 9.81
N PHE A 123 -1.49 4.92 8.62
CA PHE A 123 -1.76 4.13 7.43
C PHE A 123 -0.74 4.29 6.31
N ALA A 124 -0.58 3.20 5.59
CA ALA A 124 -0.08 3.19 4.23
C ALA A 124 -0.97 2.26 3.42
N PHE A 125 -1.46 2.70 2.27
CA PHE A 125 -2.26 1.85 1.40
C PHE A 125 -1.94 2.07 -0.08
N ALA A 126 -2.31 1.07 -0.86
CA ALA A 126 -2.35 1.09 -2.30
C ALA A 126 -3.75 0.70 -2.75
N LEU A 127 -4.42 1.58 -3.49
CA LEU A 127 -5.74 1.38 -4.06
C LEU A 127 -5.61 1.42 -5.58
N TYR A 128 -6.15 0.41 -6.25
CA TYR A 128 -6.23 0.39 -7.71
C TYR A 128 -7.67 0.65 -8.16
N ASP A 129 -7.84 1.69 -8.96
CA ASP A 129 -9.09 2.00 -9.65
C ASP A 129 -9.17 1.17 -10.94
N CYS A 130 -10.10 0.22 -11.00
CA CYS A 130 -10.28 -0.68 -12.13
C CYS A 130 -10.82 0.04 -13.38
N GLU A 131 -11.63 1.09 -13.21
CA GLU A 131 -12.23 1.85 -14.31
C GLU A 131 -11.20 2.78 -14.96
N ARG A 132 -10.53 3.61 -14.14
CA ARG A 132 -9.51 4.56 -14.60
C ARG A 132 -8.15 3.91 -14.85
N ARG A 133 -7.95 2.69 -14.35
CA ARG A 133 -6.69 1.92 -14.41
C ARG A 133 -5.52 2.66 -13.76
N GLN A 134 -5.81 3.31 -12.63
CA GLN A 134 -4.88 4.16 -11.88
C GLN A 134 -4.53 3.51 -10.53
N LEU A 135 -3.27 3.69 -10.10
CA LEU A 135 -2.81 3.26 -8.80
C LEU A 135 -2.68 4.48 -7.89
N PHE A 136 -3.48 4.53 -6.84
CA PHE A 136 -3.40 5.54 -5.80
C PHE A 136 -2.66 4.98 -4.59
N LEU A 137 -1.53 5.60 -4.24
CA LEU A 137 -0.71 5.27 -3.07
C LEU A 137 -0.83 6.40 -2.07
N ALA A 138 -1.04 6.11 -0.79
CA ALA A 138 -1.12 7.13 0.24
C ALA A 138 -0.41 6.70 1.52
N ARG A 139 0.12 7.69 2.25
CA ARG A 139 0.75 7.53 3.56
C ARG A 139 0.21 8.57 4.53
N ASP A 140 0.02 8.16 5.78
CA ASP A 140 -0.55 9.01 6.83
C ASP A 140 0.26 10.28 7.11
N ARG A 141 -0.39 11.23 7.77
CA ARG A 141 0.13 12.59 8.03
C ARG A 141 1.50 12.61 8.71
N PHE A 142 1.78 11.63 9.58
CA PHE A 142 3.04 11.54 10.31
C PHE A 142 3.99 10.48 9.74
N GLY A 143 3.58 9.77 8.68
CA GLY A 143 4.37 8.70 8.08
C GLY A 143 4.58 7.51 9.03
N VAL A 144 3.64 7.23 9.92
CA VAL A 144 3.77 6.16 10.92
C VAL A 144 3.96 4.80 10.23
N LYS A 145 3.19 4.53 9.17
CA LYS A 145 3.35 3.28 8.40
C LYS A 145 4.30 3.51 7.22
N PRO A 146 5.33 2.68 7.04
CA PRO A 146 6.29 2.86 5.95
C PRO A 146 5.70 2.43 4.61
N LEU A 147 6.08 3.16 3.55
CA LEU A 147 5.81 2.82 2.16
C LEU A 147 6.98 3.28 1.30
N PHE A 148 7.66 2.33 0.67
CA PHE A 148 8.80 2.56 -0.21
C PHE A 148 8.41 2.29 -1.66
N LEU A 149 8.95 3.08 -2.58
CA LEU A 149 8.69 3.09 -4.01
C LEU A 149 9.99 2.91 -4.78
N ALA A 150 9.95 2.20 -5.91
CA ALA A 150 11.11 2.07 -6.80
C ALA A 150 10.67 1.93 -8.26
N ARG A 151 11.28 2.73 -9.16
CA ARG A 151 11.17 2.49 -10.60
C ARG A 151 12.14 1.40 -11.02
N LEU A 152 11.60 0.38 -11.69
CA LEU A 152 12.33 -0.77 -12.17
C LEU A 152 12.88 -0.51 -13.58
N SER A 153 13.87 -1.31 -14.00
CA SER A 153 14.52 -1.14 -15.30
C SER A 153 13.59 -1.32 -16.51
N ASP A 154 12.44 -1.99 -16.34
CA ASP A 154 11.42 -2.16 -17.37
C ASP A 154 10.35 -1.05 -17.35
N GLY A 155 10.58 0.02 -16.58
CA GLY A 155 9.67 1.16 -16.44
C GLY A 155 8.47 0.90 -15.53
N SER A 156 8.38 -0.25 -14.88
CA SER A 156 7.35 -0.49 -13.86
C SER A 156 7.70 0.17 -12.53
N LEU A 157 6.68 0.50 -11.75
CA LEU A 157 6.80 0.92 -10.37
C LEU A 157 6.60 -0.31 -9.47
N ALA A 158 7.50 -0.51 -8.52
CA ALA A 158 7.31 -1.43 -7.40
C ALA A 158 7.12 -0.63 -6.11
N PHE A 159 6.28 -1.13 -5.21
CA PHE A 159 6.13 -0.58 -3.87
C PHE A 159 6.14 -1.69 -2.82
N ALA A 160 6.58 -1.36 -1.60
CA ALA A 160 6.49 -2.26 -0.45
C ALA A 160 6.57 -1.52 0.89
N SER A 161 6.07 -2.13 1.97
CA SER A 161 6.24 -1.59 3.33
C SER A 161 7.69 -1.54 3.80
N GLU A 162 8.57 -2.39 3.27
CA GLU A 162 9.98 -2.45 3.66
C GLU A 162 10.86 -2.77 2.44
N HIS A 163 12.14 -2.37 2.49
CA HIS A 163 13.11 -2.62 1.42
C HIS A 163 13.21 -4.08 1.02
N LYS A 164 13.06 -5.02 1.98
CA LYS A 164 13.12 -6.46 1.70
C LYS A 164 12.06 -6.93 0.70
N GLY A 165 10.87 -6.32 0.73
CA GLY A 165 9.83 -6.57 -0.27
C GLY A 165 10.25 -6.11 -1.66
N LEU A 166 10.88 -4.93 -1.76
CA LEU A 166 11.41 -4.43 -3.04
C LEU A 166 12.61 -5.29 -3.52
N LEU A 167 13.51 -5.68 -2.64
CA LEU A 167 14.72 -6.47 -2.93
C LEU A 167 14.44 -7.91 -3.40
N ALA A 168 13.22 -8.41 -3.16
CA ALA A 168 12.74 -9.67 -3.71
C ALA A 168 12.39 -9.57 -5.20
N HIS A 169 12.25 -8.35 -5.74
CA HIS A 169 12.02 -8.12 -7.15
C HIS A 169 13.35 -8.19 -7.94
N PRO A 170 13.47 -9.05 -8.97
CA PRO A 170 14.76 -9.30 -9.64
C PRO A 170 15.30 -8.11 -10.44
N LEU A 171 14.45 -7.16 -10.82
CA LEU A 171 14.88 -5.95 -11.53
C LEU A 171 15.35 -4.82 -10.61
N LEU A 172 15.24 -4.98 -9.28
CA LEU A 172 15.76 -3.97 -8.36
C LEU A 172 17.25 -4.18 -8.12
N ARG A 173 18.04 -3.12 -8.35
CA ARG A 173 19.48 -3.15 -8.07
C ARG A 173 19.74 -3.03 -6.57
N ARG A 174 20.64 -3.87 -6.06
CA ARG A 174 21.08 -3.87 -4.66
C ARG A 174 22.28 -2.96 -4.47
N THR A 175 22.07 -1.65 -4.61
CA THR A 175 23.14 -0.65 -4.51
C THR A 175 22.81 0.31 -3.38
N ALA A 176 23.71 0.45 -2.40
CA ALA A 176 23.56 1.45 -1.35
C ALA A 176 23.72 2.86 -1.93
N ASP A 177 22.96 3.83 -1.42
CA ASP A 177 23.23 5.25 -1.66
C ASP A 177 24.30 5.73 -0.65
N PRO A 178 25.51 6.12 -1.10
CA PRO A 178 26.57 6.57 -0.20
C PRO A 178 26.16 7.73 0.71
N LEU A 179 25.30 8.63 0.21
CA LEU A 179 24.81 9.77 1.00
C LEU A 179 23.80 9.32 2.07
N ALA A 180 23.01 8.27 1.79
CA ALA A 180 22.16 7.68 2.82
C ALA A 180 22.97 6.92 3.88
N VAL A 181 24.13 6.36 3.52
CA VAL A 181 25.06 5.75 4.49
C VAL A 181 25.66 6.84 5.37
N GLU A 182 26.07 7.97 4.80
CA GLU A 182 26.54 9.13 5.55
C GLU A 182 25.47 9.67 6.51
N ASP A 183 24.23 9.84 6.04
CA ASP A 183 23.09 10.23 6.88
C ASP A 183 22.92 9.26 8.05
N TYR A 184 22.94 7.95 7.79
CA TYR A 184 22.80 6.94 8.83
C TYR A 184 23.94 7.02 9.86
N MET A 185 25.18 7.20 9.43
CA MET A 185 26.33 7.34 10.33
C MET A 185 26.26 8.62 11.17
N THR A 186 25.65 9.68 10.63
CA THR A 186 25.52 10.98 11.31
C THR A 186 24.35 10.99 12.30
N TRP A 187 23.19 10.47 11.89
CA TRP A 187 21.93 10.64 12.63
C TRP A 187 21.44 9.35 13.31
N GLY A 188 22.04 8.19 13.00
CA GLY A 188 21.56 6.88 13.44
C GLY A 188 20.35 6.34 12.67
N TYR A 189 19.87 7.07 11.65
CA TYR A 189 18.79 6.68 10.75
C TYR A 189 18.92 7.39 9.39
N VAL A 190 18.27 6.87 8.36
CA VAL A 190 18.15 7.56 7.06
C VAL A 190 16.87 8.42 7.07
N PRO A 191 16.97 9.75 7.01
CA PRO A 191 15.79 10.62 7.02
C PRO A 191 14.90 10.41 5.80
N ASP A 192 13.64 10.86 5.88
CA ASP A 192 12.59 10.56 4.89
C ASP A 192 12.87 11.08 3.46
N HIS A 193 13.82 12.01 3.29
CA HIS A 193 14.26 12.49 1.98
C HIS A 193 15.11 11.47 1.19
N ARG A 194 15.55 10.37 1.83
CA ARG A 194 16.37 9.32 1.22
C ARG A 194 15.94 7.92 1.64
N SER A 195 16.54 6.96 0.95
CA SER A 195 16.51 5.54 1.24
C SER A 195 17.93 5.00 1.24
N ILE A 196 18.21 3.98 2.06
CA ILE A 196 19.52 3.31 2.05
C ILE A 196 19.84 2.67 0.69
N LEU A 197 18.81 2.33 -0.09
CA LEU A 197 18.96 1.78 -1.44
C LEU A 197 18.81 2.88 -2.50
N LYS A 198 19.78 2.97 -3.40
CA LYS A 198 19.76 3.88 -4.55
C LYS A 198 18.58 3.56 -5.47
N GLY A 199 17.83 4.60 -5.87
CA GLY A 199 16.65 4.48 -6.74
C GLY A 199 15.40 3.96 -6.02
N VAL A 200 15.46 3.82 -4.69
CA VAL A 200 14.30 3.61 -3.84
C VAL A 200 13.98 4.93 -3.14
N GLU A 201 12.71 5.29 -3.10
CA GLU A 201 12.19 6.48 -2.44
C GLU A 201 11.24 6.04 -1.33
N LYS A 202 11.09 6.87 -0.28
CA LYS A 202 10.05 6.69 0.73
C LYS A 202 8.93 7.66 0.38
N LEU A 203 7.68 7.20 0.31
CA LEU A 203 6.55 8.11 0.10
C LEU A 203 6.52 9.09 1.29
N PRO A 204 6.59 10.43 1.09
CA PRO A 204 6.67 11.35 2.20
C PRO A 204 5.43 11.30 3.11
N PRO A 205 5.55 11.63 4.41
CA PRO A 205 4.41 11.78 5.30
C PRO A 205 3.35 12.74 4.74
N GLY A 206 2.07 12.39 4.87
CA GLY A 206 0.95 13.22 4.41
C GLY A 206 0.87 13.43 2.89
N HIS A 207 1.53 12.57 2.11
CA HIS A 207 1.50 12.63 0.64
C HIS A 207 0.80 11.42 0.04
N PHE A 208 0.31 11.62 -1.17
CA PHE A 208 -0.18 10.56 -2.04
C PHE A 208 0.50 10.63 -3.41
N TRP A 209 0.37 9.54 -4.17
CA TRP A 209 0.82 9.42 -5.55
C TRP A 209 -0.29 8.76 -6.38
N LEU A 210 -0.56 9.29 -7.58
CA LEU A 210 -1.62 8.85 -8.50
C LEU A 210 -1.07 8.67 -9.92
#